data_AF-A0A8X6RK19-F1
#
_entry.id   AF-A0A8X6RK19-F1
#
_cell.length_a   1.000
_cell.length_b   1.000
_cell.length_c   1.000
_cell.angle_alpha   90.00
_cell.angle_beta   90.00
_cell.angle_gamma   90.00
#
_symmetry.space_group_name_H-M   'P 1'
#
loop_
_entity.id
_entity.type
_entity.pdbx_description
1 polymer ?
#
loop_
_entity_poly.entity_id
_entity_poly.type
_entity_poly.pdbx_seq_one_letter_code
_entity_poly.pdbx_strand_id
1 'polypeptide(L)'
;MPVFLNKQAQLSTESANATRLVTSIRWVVEAVNGQLKNWRALKNIIPNDQIPYIGDYIKIVCAILTAFHPARISNIEDDNVIAQRMLNVVKEPNYLEQTVEENGRARKRAMWTLLRDSDLPDFFSRLTWKELQYLTLGIYQLKQSRSYTQERLNQIGAVLSLRK
;
A
#
# COMPACT_ATOMS: atom_id res chain seq x y z
N MET A 1 13.64 -5.00 -15.05
CA MET A 1 13.54 -4.82 -13.58
C MET A 1 13.97 -3.41 -13.22
N PRO A 2 13.33 -2.76 -12.22
CA PRO A 2 13.70 -1.42 -11.79
C PRO A 2 15.18 -1.30 -11.41
N VAL A 3 15.82 -0.19 -11.79
CA VAL A 3 17.27 0.04 -11.60
C VAL A 3 17.67 -0.02 -10.13
N PHE A 4 16.81 0.47 -9.23
CA PHE A 4 17.06 0.50 -7.78
C PHE A 4 17.04 -0.88 -7.10
N LEU A 5 16.63 -1.95 -7.80
CA LEU A 5 16.62 -3.30 -7.26
C LEU A 5 17.93 -4.04 -7.48
N ASN A 6 18.94 -3.46 -8.14
CA ASN A 6 20.28 -4.06 -8.31
C ASN A 6 20.24 -5.55 -8.71
N LYS A 7 19.37 -5.93 -9.65
CA LYS A 7 19.13 -7.31 -10.13
C LYS A 7 18.51 -8.29 -9.12
N GLN A 8 18.07 -7.83 -7.95
CA GLN A 8 17.28 -8.62 -6.99
C GLN A 8 15.78 -8.56 -7.32
N ALA A 9 15.04 -9.64 -7.03
CA ALA A 9 13.60 -9.70 -7.28
C ALA A 9 12.78 -8.82 -6.31
N GLN A 10 13.31 -8.52 -5.13
CA GLN A 10 12.65 -7.76 -4.06
C GLN A 10 13.69 -7.00 -3.23
N LEU A 11 13.29 -5.89 -2.60
CA LEU A 11 14.10 -5.18 -1.61
C LEU A 11 14.32 -6.04 -0.35
N SER A 12 15.46 -5.87 0.33
CA SER A 12 15.64 -6.43 1.67
C SER A 12 14.61 -5.86 2.64
N THR A 13 14.29 -6.59 3.71
CA THR A 13 13.33 -6.12 4.72
C THR A 13 13.78 -4.82 5.37
N GLU A 14 15.09 -4.66 5.61
CA GLU A 14 15.69 -3.42 6.11
C GLU A 14 15.46 -2.24 5.15
N SER A 15 15.74 -2.44 3.86
CA SER A 15 15.53 -1.40 2.84
C SER A 15 14.04 -1.06 2.69
N ALA A 16 13.18 -2.07 2.72
CA ALA A 16 11.73 -1.89 2.67
C ALA A 16 11.22 -1.15 3.92
N ASN A 17 11.74 -1.45 5.10
CA ASN A 17 11.41 -0.75 6.35
C ASN A 17 11.86 0.70 6.30
N ALA A 18 13.04 1.01 5.75
CA ALA A 18 13.49 2.38 5.54
C ALA A 18 12.53 3.17 4.61
N THR A 19 11.98 2.51 3.58
CA THR A 19 10.98 3.15 2.69
C THR A 19 9.61 3.39 3.35
N ARG A 20 9.34 2.85 4.54
CA ARG A 20 8.08 3.13 5.26
C ARG A 20 7.94 4.61 5.61
N LEU A 21 9.03 5.27 6.01
CA LEU A 21 9.02 6.72 6.28
C LEU A 21 8.62 7.53 5.04
N VAL A 22 9.18 7.16 3.88
CA VAL A 22 8.83 7.77 2.59
C VAL A 22 7.34 7.54 2.27
N THR A 23 6.83 6.35 2.57
CA THR A 23 5.42 6.01 2.35
C THR A 23 4.49 6.78 3.29
N SER A 24 4.90 7.05 4.53
CA SER A 24 4.15 7.85 5.50
C SER A 24 3.98 9.29 5.02
N ILE A 25 5.04 9.90 4.48
CA ILE A 25 4.97 11.29 3.95
C ILE A 25 4.39 11.37 2.53
N ARG A 26 4.21 10.22 1.84
CA ARG A 26 3.67 10.17 0.48
C ARG A 26 2.32 10.86 0.38
N TRP A 27 1.43 10.67 1.35
CA TRP A 27 0.10 11.29 1.31
C TRP A 27 0.18 12.83 1.31
N VAL A 28 1.09 13.39 2.11
CA VAL A 28 1.37 14.84 2.14
C VAL A 28 1.87 15.32 0.79
N VAL A 29 2.84 14.62 0.19
CA VAL A 29 3.39 14.94 -1.13
C VAL A 29 2.34 14.81 -2.22
N GLU A 30 1.53 13.75 -2.20
CA GLU A 30 0.44 13.52 -3.15
C GLU A 30 -0.66 14.58 -3.04
N ALA A 31 -0.97 15.03 -1.83
CA ALA A 31 -1.94 16.09 -1.60
C ALA A 31 -1.48 17.42 -2.23
N VAL A 32 -0.20 17.76 -2.15
CA VAL A 32 0.38 18.95 -2.81
C VAL A 32 0.45 18.75 -4.33
N ASN A 33 0.92 17.59 -4.79
CA ASN A 33 0.96 17.27 -6.22
C ASN A 33 -0.42 17.29 -6.87
N GLY A 34 -1.46 16.88 -6.14
CA GLY A 34 -2.84 16.98 -6.60
C GLY A 34 -3.27 18.42 -6.90
N GLN A 35 -2.75 19.41 -6.14
CA GLN A 35 -3.02 20.83 -6.42
C GLN A 35 -2.37 21.26 -7.73
N LEU A 36 -1.09 20.95 -7.93
CA LEU A 36 -0.38 21.29 -9.17
C LEU A 36 -1.09 20.72 -10.41
N LYS A 37 -1.60 19.49 -10.32
CA LYS A 37 -2.36 18.83 -11.40
C LYS A 37 -3.69 19.50 -11.72
N ASN A 38 -4.25 20.29 -10.80
CA ASN A 38 -5.49 21.02 -11.06
C ASN A 38 -5.27 22.32 -11.84
N TRP A 39 -4.03 22.83 -11.92
CA TRP A 39 -3.73 24.04 -12.67
C TRP A 39 -3.86 23.81 -14.17
N ARG A 40 -4.73 24.58 -14.82
CA ARG A 40 -4.99 24.49 -16.27
C ARG A 40 -3.71 24.60 -17.11
N ALA A 41 -2.74 25.39 -16.66
CA ALA A 41 -1.44 25.55 -17.30
C ALA A 41 -0.60 24.26 -17.31
N LEU A 42 -0.74 23.40 -16.30
CA LEU A 42 0.03 22.15 -16.14
C LEU A 42 -0.78 20.89 -16.47
N LYS A 43 -2.11 21.00 -16.59
CA LYS A 43 -3.04 19.89 -16.83
C LYS A 43 -3.12 19.45 -18.30
N ASN A 44 -2.76 20.34 -19.23
CA ASN A 44 -2.94 20.15 -20.66
C ASN A 44 -1.65 19.73 -21.38
N ILE A 45 -1.77 19.42 -22.67
CA ILE A 45 -0.63 19.12 -23.55
C ILE A 45 0.25 20.38 -23.66
N ILE A 46 1.50 20.24 -23.23
CA ILE A 46 2.52 21.28 -23.37
C ILE A 46 3.24 21.07 -24.70
N PRO A 47 3.37 22.12 -25.55
CA PRO A 47 4.13 22.02 -26.79
C PRO A 47 5.62 21.73 -26.54
N ASN A 48 6.28 21.01 -27.46
CA ASN A 48 7.64 20.48 -27.23
C ASN A 48 8.70 21.58 -27.07
N ASP A 49 8.51 22.74 -27.70
CA ASP A 49 9.34 23.94 -27.56
C ASP A 49 9.31 24.51 -26.14
N GLN A 50 8.25 24.23 -25.38
CA GLN A 50 8.09 24.71 -24.01
C GLN A 50 8.64 23.75 -22.94
N ILE A 51 9.10 22.55 -23.33
CA ILE A 51 9.69 21.56 -22.41
C ILE A 51 10.82 22.13 -21.55
N PRO A 52 11.77 22.93 -22.09
CA PRO A 52 12.84 23.51 -21.29
C PRO A 52 12.34 24.42 -20.15
N TYR A 53 11.14 25.00 -20.27
CA TYR A 53 10.58 25.96 -19.32
C TYR A 53 9.60 25.34 -18.31
N ILE A 54 9.29 24.04 -18.41
CA ILE A 54 8.36 23.37 -17.49
C ILE A 54 8.76 23.54 -16.03
N GLY A 55 10.06 23.48 -15.75
CA GLY A 55 10.58 23.71 -14.40
C GLY A 55 10.22 25.09 -13.86
N ASP A 56 10.26 26.12 -14.71
CA ASP A 56 9.93 27.49 -14.31
C ASP A 56 8.42 27.69 -14.16
N TYR A 57 7.60 27.04 -14.99
CA TYR A 57 6.14 27.02 -14.80
C TYR A 57 5.75 26.43 -13.46
N ILE A 58 6.38 25.31 -13.06
CA ILE A 58 6.14 24.70 -11.75
C ILE A 58 6.54 25.66 -10.64
N LYS A 59 7.70 26.31 -10.72
CA LYS A 59 8.14 27.30 -9.71
C LYS A 59 7.16 28.47 -9.58
N ILE A 60 6.70 29.02 -10.70
CA ILE A 60 5.73 30.12 -10.73
C ILE A 60 4.41 29.70 -10.07
N VAL A 61 3.86 28.54 -10.47
CA VAL A 61 2.63 28.01 -9.89
C VAL A 61 2.79 27.76 -8.39
N CYS A 62 3.92 27.16 -7.97
CA CYS A 62 4.23 26.97 -6.56
C CYS A 62 4.29 28.31 -5.80
N ALA A 63 4.95 29.33 -6.35
CA ALA A 63 5.04 30.65 -5.72
C ALA A 63 3.64 31.29 -5.54
N ILE A 64 2.77 31.17 -6.54
CA ILE A 64 1.38 31.66 -6.46
C ILE A 64 0.60 30.87 -5.41
N LEU A 65 0.72 29.54 -5.38
CA LEU A 65 0.08 28.71 -4.37
C LEU A 65 0.54 29.08 -2.96
N THR A 66 1.84 29.30 -2.75
CA THR A 66 2.38 29.70 -1.45
C THR A 66 1.90 31.09 -1.03
N ALA A 67 1.75 32.03 -1.96
CA ALA A 67 1.37 33.40 -1.65
C ALA A 67 -0.15 33.57 -1.38
N PHE A 68 -1.00 32.82 -2.08
CA PHE A 68 -2.45 33.09 -2.11
C PHE A 68 -3.34 31.91 -1.70
N HIS A 69 -2.84 30.69 -1.65
CA HIS A 69 -3.64 29.53 -1.26
C HIS A 69 -3.47 29.26 0.25
N PRO A 70 -4.55 29.00 1.00
CA PRO A 70 -4.43 28.59 2.39
C PRO A 70 -3.58 27.31 2.51
N ALA A 71 -2.79 27.22 3.58
CA ALA A 71 -2.01 26.04 3.87
C ALA A 71 -2.93 24.82 3.95
N ARG A 72 -2.75 23.85 3.05
CA ARG A 72 -3.60 22.66 2.97
C ARG A 72 -3.36 21.69 4.13
N ILE A 73 -2.16 21.75 4.68
CA ILE A 73 -1.71 20.97 5.83
C ILE A 73 -1.30 22.02 6.86
N SER A 74 -2.12 22.17 7.89
CA SER A 74 -1.78 22.94 9.06
C SER A 74 -1.05 22.01 10.02
N ASN A 75 0.04 22.49 10.62
CA ASN A 75 0.64 21.76 11.72
C ASN A 75 -0.38 21.70 12.88
N ILE A 76 -0.75 20.50 13.29
CA ILE A 76 -1.55 20.26 14.49
C ILE A 76 -0.56 20.08 15.65
N GLU A 77 -0.94 20.44 16.89
CA GLU A 77 -0.09 20.28 18.08
C GLU A 77 0.49 18.85 18.19
N ASP A 78 -0.29 17.85 17.76
CA ASP A 78 0.07 16.44 17.81
C ASP A 78 1.07 16.00 16.72
N ASP A 79 1.36 16.81 15.69
CA ASP A 79 2.19 16.38 14.57
C ASP A 79 3.62 16.04 15.02
N ASN A 80 4.16 16.77 15.99
CA ASN A 80 5.44 16.47 16.60
C ASN A 80 5.41 15.13 17.34
N VAL A 81 4.31 14.85 18.05
CA VAL A 81 4.12 13.59 18.77
C VAL A 81 4.00 12.43 17.79
N ILE A 82 3.24 12.60 16.71
CA ILE A 82 3.05 11.61 15.64
C ILE A 82 4.38 11.34 14.93
N ALA A 83 5.13 12.38 14.58
CA ALA A 83 6.44 12.24 13.95
C ALA A 83 7.43 11.48 14.86
N GLN A 84 7.47 11.80 16.16
CA GLN A 84 8.29 11.07 17.12
C GLN A 84 7.86 9.60 17.26
N ARG A 85 6.55 9.32 17.31
CA ARG A 85 6.03 7.94 17.29
C ARG A 85 6.46 7.20 16.03
N MET A 86 6.35 7.81 14.85
CA MET A 86 6.79 7.20 13.60
C MET A 86 8.29 6.89 13.61
N LEU A 87 9.12 7.80 14.11
CA LEU A 87 10.57 7.58 14.25
C LEU A 87 10.90 6.44 15.23
N ASN A 88 10.12 6.30 16.30
CA ASN A 88 10.30 5.21 17.25
C ASN A 88 9.89 3.86 16.66
N VAL A 89 8.73 3.79 16.00
CA VAL A 89 8.24 2.56 15.33
C VAL A 89 9.20 2.07 14.24
N VAL A 90 9.89 2.98 13.55
CA VAL A 90 10.89 2.58 12.54
C VAL A 90 12.11 1.90 13.15
N LYS A 91 12.44 2.19 14.42
CA LYS A 91 13.53 1.53 15.15
C LYS A 91 13.11 0.20 15.76
N GLU A 92 11.81 -0.06 15.86
CA GLU A 92 11.32 -1.31 16.41
C GLU A 92 11.61 -2.47 15.45
N PRO A 93 11.98 -3.64 15.98
CA PRO A 93 12.21 -4.82 15.16
C PRO A 93 10.89 -5.24 14.49
N ASN A 94 11.01 -5.75 13.26
CA ASN A 94 9.85 -6.25 12.53
C ASN A 94 9.42 -7.62 13.10
N TYR A 95 8.57 -7.61 14.13
CA TYR A 95 8.08 -8.84 14.76
C TYR A 95 7.43 -9.82 13.78
N LEU A 96 6.84 -9.32 12.68
CA LEU A 96 6.29 -10.17 11.63
C LEU A 96 7.38 -10.93 10.87
N GLU A 97 8.50 -10.28 10.57
CA GLU A 97 9.66 -10.93 9.95
C GLU A 97 10.21 -12.02 10.87
N GLN A 98 10.44 -11.69 12.15
CA GLN A 98 10.85 -12.66 13.16
C GLN A 98 9.90 -13.87 13.21
N THR A 99 8.59 -13.62 13.27
CA THR A 99 7.58 -14.68 13.30
C THR A 99 7.60 -15.51 12.01
N VAL A 100 7.82 -14.90 10.85
CA VAL A 100 7.88 -15.60 9.55
C VAL A 100 9.12 -16.49 9.47
N GLU A 101 10.26 -16.02 9.97
CA GLU A 101 11.52 -16.77 10.00
C GLU A 101 11.45 -17.93 10.99
N GLU A 102 11.03 -17.68 12.23
CA GLU A 102 10.87 -18.70 13.28
C GLU A 102 9.92 -19.83 12.85
N ASN A 103 8.83 -19.48 12.17
CA ASN A 103 7.85 -20.46 11.69
C ASN A 103 8.17 -21.03 10.29
N GLY A 104 9.30 -20.63 9.68
CA GLY A 104 9.68 -21.02 8.32
C GLY A 104 8.64 -20.67 7.25
N ARG A 105 7.77 -19.68 7.50
CA ARG A 105 6.60 -19.36 6.66
C ARG A 105 7.00 -18.83 5.27
N ALA A 106 8.17 -18.22 5.14
CA ALA A 106 8.71 -17.79 3.84
C ALA A 106 9.02 -18.98 2.91
N ARG A 107 9.31 -20.17 3.48
CA ARG A 107 9.63 -21.40 2.73
C ARG A 107 8.44 -22.32 2.58
N LYS A 108 7.39 -22.16 3.41
CA LYS A 108 6.13 -22.89 3.24
C LYS A 108 5.46 -22.41 1.94
N ARG A 109 5.62 -23.18 0.87
CA ARG A 109 4.65 -23.14 -0.23
C ARG A 109 3.30 -23.52 0.38
N ALA A 110 2.30 -22.67 0.23
CA ALA A 110 0.93 -23.04 0.59
C ALA A 110 0.60 -24.32 -0.20
N MET A 111 0.59 -25.46 0.50
CA MET A 111 0.13 -26.71 -0.09
C MET A 111 -1.39 -26.70 0.00
N TRP A 112 -2.01 -26.35 -1.12
CA TRP A 112 -3.45 -26.38 -1.25
C TRP A 112 -3.90 -27.83 -1.32
N THR A 113 -4.61 -28.28 -0.30
CA THR A 113 -5.27 -29.59 -0.30
C THR A 113 -6.74 -29.42 -0.65
N LEU A 114 -7.31 -30.38 -1.38
CA LEU A 114 -8.75 -30.41 -1.62
C LEU A 114 -9.50 -30.49 -0.27
N LEU A 115 -10.31 -29.48 0.02
CA LEU A 115 -11.22 -29.48 1.16
C LEU A 115 -12.46 -30.32 0.80
N ARG A 116 -12.72 -31.40 1.53
CA ARG A 116 -13.98 -32.15 1.42
C ARG A 116 -14.95 -31.67 2.50
N ASP A 117 -16.24 -31.95 2.31
CA ASP A 117 -17.28 -31.59 3.28
C ASP A 117 -16.98 -32.14 4.68
N SER A 118 -16.32 -33.31 4.76
CA SER A 118 -15.84 -33.93 5.99
C SER A 118 -14.68 -33.21 6.69
N ASP A 119 -13.95 -32.34 5.99
CA ASP A 119 -12.79 -31.62 6.51
C ASP A 119 -13.16 -30.25 7.10
N LEU A 120 -14.41 -29.80 6.87
CA LEU A 120 -14.95 -28.59 7.46
C LEU A 120 -15.30 -28.85 8.92
N PRO A 121 -14.70 -28.11 9.87
CA PRO A 121 -15.16 -28.18 11.24
C PRO A 121 -16.62 -27.68 11.32
N ASP A 122 -17.45 -28.32 12.15
CA ASP A 122 -18.86 -27.92 12.37
C ASP A 122 -19.02 -26.44 12.77
N PHE A 123 -17.95 -25.83 13.30
CA PHE A 123 -17.90 -24.45 13.74
C PHE A 123 -17.49 -23.44 12.65
N PHE A 124 -17.35 -23.82 11.37
CA PHE A 124 -16.99 -22.86 10.33
C PHE A 124 -18.02 -21.72 10.29
N SER A 125 -17.63 -20.55 10.79
CA SER A 125 -18.53 -19.44 11.06
C SER A 125 -19.17 -18.94 9.76
N ARG A 126 -20.50 -19.08 9.67
CA ARG A 126 -21.28 -18.51 8.56
C ARG A 126 -21.40 -17.00 8.77
N LEU A 127 -20.42 -16.26 8.26
CA LEU A 127 -20.43 -14.81 8.32
C LEU A 127 -21.44 -14.24 7.33
N THR A 128 -22.28 -13.33 7.81
CA THR A 128 -23.14 -12.50 6.97
C THR A 128 -22.29 -11.54 6.12
N TRP A 129 -22.88 -11.01 5.06
CA TRP A 129 -22.21 -10.03 4.19
C TRP A 129 -21.68 -8.81 4.97
N LYS A 130 -22.42 -8.36 5.99
CA LYS A 130 -22.04 -7.22 6.82
C LYS A 130 -20.85 -7.54 7.72
N GLU A 131 -20.81 -8.73 8.32
CA GLU A 131 -19.68 -9.20 9.12
C GLU A 131 -18.42 -9.39 8.25
N LEU A 132 -18.58 -9.90 7.04
CA LEU A 132 -17.49 -9.97 6.07
C LEU A 132 -16.93 -8.59 5.72
N GLN A 133 -17.79 -7.57 5.57
CA GLN A 133 -17.34 -6.19 5.35
C GLN A 133 -16.57 -5.64 6.54
N TYR A 134 -17.01 -5.93 7.78
CA TYR A 134 -16.29 -5.52 8.98
C TYR A 134 -14.93 -6.21 9.07
N LEU A 135 -14.87 -7.52 8.84
CA LEU A 135 -13.64 -8.30 8.87
C LEU A 135 -12.63 -7.81 7.82
N THR A 136 -13.12 -7.45 6.63
CA THR A 136 -12.26 -7.02 5.51
C THR A 136 -12.04 -5.50 5.45
N LEU A 137 -12.56 -4.76 6.44
CA LEU A 137 -12.50 -3.30 6.50
C LEU A 137 -13.01 -2.63 5.22
N GLY A 138 -14.01 -3.22 4.57
CA GLY A 138 -14.68 -2.70 3.38
C GLY A 138 -14.91 -3.72 2.26
N ILE A 139 -15.64 -3.28 1.22
CA ILE A 139 -16.12 -4.17 0.14
C ILE A 139 -15.07 -4.56 -0.89
N TYR A 140 -13.92 -3.89 -0.92
CA TYR A 140 -12.94 -4.05 -1.99
C TYR A 140 -12.35 -5.46 -2.03
N GLN A 141 -11.92 -5.98 -0.88
CA GLN A 141 -11.36 -7.34 -0.78
C GLN A 141 -12.41 -8.41 -1.11
N LEU A 142 -13.68 -8.17 -0.75
CA LEU A 142 -14.79 -9.06 -1.08
C LEU A 142 -15.10 -9.10 -2.59
N LYS A 143 -14.92 -7.99 -3.30
CA LYS A 143 -15.06 -7.95 -4.77
C LYS A 143 -13.92 -8.71 -5.46
N GLN A 144 -12.69 -8.53 -4.96
CA GLN A 144 -11.48 -9.20 -5.45
C GLN A 144 -11.51 -10.72 -5.20
N SER A 145 -12.14 -11.18 -4.10
CA SER A 145 -12.15 -12.58 -3.70
C SER A 145 -12.62 -13.53 -4.81
N ARG A 146 -13.63 -13.13 -5.60
CA ARG A 146 -14.13 -13.94 -6.73
C ARG A 146 -13.04 -14.20 -7.77
N SER A 147 -12.26 -13.18 -8.12
CA SER A 147 -11.19 -13.29 -9.10
C SER A 147 -10.08 -14.20 -8.57
N TYR A 148 -9.68 -14.03 -7.31
CA TYR A 148 -8.69 -14.89 -6.66
C TYR A 148 -9.15 -16.34 -6.58
N THR A 149 -10.42 -16.58 -6.21
CA THR A 149 -10.98 -17.94 -6.17
C THR A 149 -11.00 -18.56 -7.57
N GLN A 150 -11.44 -17.83 -8.59
CA GLN A 150 -11.53 -18.34 -9.96
C GLN A 150 -10.16 -18.65 -10.56
N GLU A 151 -9.19 -17.75 -10.39
CA GLU A 151 -7.81 -17.97 -10.84
C GLU A 151 -7.23 -19.27 -10.27
N ARG A 152 -7.56 -19.58 -9.01
CA ARG A 152 -7.05 -20.76 -8.30
C ARG A 152 -7.83 -22.03 -8.59
N LEU A 153 -9.16 -21.95 -8.74
CA LEU A 153 -9.98 -23.07 -9.21
C LEU A 153 -9.51 -23.55 -10.59
N ASN A 154 -9.17 -22.64 -11.49
CA ASN A 154 -8.65 -22.95 -12.81
C ASN A 154 -7.25 -23.61 -12.79
N GLN A 155 -6.45 -23.39 -11.74
CA GLN A 155 -5.09 -23.93 -11.62
C GLN A 155 -5.00 -25.28 -10.88
N ILE A 156 -5.81 -25.49 -9.83
CA ILE A 156 -5.61 -26.61 -8.88
C ILE A 156 -6.91 -27.38 -8.57
N GLY A 157 -8.09 -26.82 -8.85
CA GLY A 157 -9.37 -27.47 -8.50
C GLY A 157 -9.59 -27.66 -6.98
N ALA A 158 -8.88 -26.92 -6.12
CA ALA A 158 -8.95 -27.04 -4.65
C ALA A 158 -9.13 -25.70 -3.93
N VAL A 159 -9.73 -25.72 -2.74
CA VAL A 159 -9.98 -24.56 -1.85
C VAL A 159 -9.24 -24.75 -0.52
N LEU A 160 -8.82 -23.63 0.10
CA LEU A 160 -7.92 -23.53 1.26
C LEU A 160 -8.36 -24.37 2.48
N SER A 161 -7.45 -25.21 2.99
CA SER A 161 -7.46 -25.71 4.38
C SER A 161 -6.15 -25.32 5.05
N LEU A 162 -6.23 -24.60 6.16
CA LEU A 162 -5.10 -24.37 7.06
C LEU A 162 -5.02 -25.57 8.00
N ARG A 163 -4.12 -26.53 7.72
CA ARG A 163 -3.69 -27.46 8.77
C ARG A 163 -2.92 -26.66 9.82
N LYS A 164 -3.33 -26.86 11.08
CA LYS A 164 -2.73 -26.28 12.28
C LYS A 164 -1.22 -26.50 12.32
#